data_AF-A0A954KMY2-F1
#
_entry.id   AF-A0A954KMY2-F1
#
_cell.length_a   1.000
_cell.length_b   1.000
_cell.length_c   1.000
_cell.angle_alpha   90.00
_cell.angle_beta   90.00
_cell.angle_gamma   90.00
#
_symmetry.space_group_name_H-M   'P 1'
#
loop_
_entity.id
_entity.type
_entity.pdbx_description
1 polymer ?
#
loop_
_entity_poly.entity_id
_entity_poly.type
_entity_poly.pdbx_seq_one_letter_code
_entity_poly.pdbx_strand_id
1 'polypeptide(L)'
;MQYVIVLHDNSDDTPELHCGPVPNGDADYLRLALKNLTPLSDEHYVNGPAAILRTMANHSYVLDGSQLYWCIEWEPGLLIISMAPDGELKWVALRSPVPDFGGREPLPEDGDPDDYDDGDNPQYNLIFTPLDAQYDADERESGSFVPATEDFQNRFHAALAHVKSLGETIEQRHATDLEAWIGICQKNLRDWCGEGIRLKSGI
;
A
#
# COMPACT_ATOMS: atom_id res chain seq x y z
N MET A 1 12.66 7.93 2.04
CA MET A 1 11.23 7.61 2.05
C MET A 1 10.41 8.86 1.78
N GLN A 2 9.61 8.82 0.73
CA GLN A 2 8.66 9.87 0.36
C GLN A 2 7.34 9.22 -0.03
N TYR A 3 6.22 9.79 0.42
CA TYR A 3 4.90 9.46 -0.10
C TYR A 3 4.82 9.82 -1.58
N VAL A 4 4.03 9.06 -2.35
CA VAL A 4 3.68 9.35 -3.74
C VAL A 4 2.17 9.50 -3.84
N ILE A 5 1.72 10.59 -4.46
CA ILE A 5 0.32 10.80 -4.81
C ILE A 5 0.21 11.07 -6.31
N VAL A 6 -0.91 10.67 -6.90
CA VAL A 6 -1.20 10.82 -8.32
C VAL A 6 -2.37 11.78 -8.48
N LEU A 7 -2.11 12.97 -9.02
CA LEU A 7 -3.15 13.96 -9.28
C LEU A 7 -3.66 13.81 -10.71
N HIS A 8 -4.98 13.69 -10.85
CA HIS A 8 -5.65 13.73 -12.13
C HIS A 8 -6.27 15.12 -12.26
N ASP A 9 -5.61 16.04 -12.97
CA ASP A 9 -6.24 17.32 -13.27
C ASP A 9 -7.30 17.12 -14.36
N ASN A 10 -8.44 17.79 -14.24
CA ASN A 10 -9.59 17.62 -15.13
C ASN A 10 -9.36 18.21 -16.53
N SER A 11 -8.14 18.65 -16.85
CA SER A 11 -7.80 19.45 -18.02
C SER A 11 -6.79 18.81 -18.99
N ASP A 12 -5.94 17.89 -18.52
CA ASP A 12 -4.94 17.19 -19.33
C ASP A 12 -4.95 15.69 -19.00
N ASP A 13 -5.02 14.83 -20.03
CA ASP A 13 -5.10 13.35 -19.92
C ASP A 13 -3.87 12.68 -19.26
N THR A 14 -2.92 13.46 -18.71
CA THR A 14 -1.69 12.94 -18.10
C THR A 14 -1.70 13.19 -16.60
N PRO A 15 -1.76 12.15 -15.76
CA PRO A 15 -1.68 12.34 -14.31
C PRO A 15 -0.32 12.91 -13.89
N GLU A 16 -0.35 13.85 -12.95
CA GLU A 16 0.85 14.45 -12.36
C GLU A 16 1.25 13.73 -11.07
N LEU A 17 2.54 13.39 -10.95
CA LEU A 17 3.08 12.80 -9.72
C LEU A 17 3.52 13.90 -8.75
N HIS A 18 3.08 13.81 -7.51
CA HIS A 18 3.57 14.62 -6.40
C HIS A 18 4.20 13.72 -5.34
N CYS A 19 5.11 14.29 -4.57
CA CYS A 19 5.77 13.61 -3.47
C CYS A 19 5.85 14.47 -2.20
N GLY A 20 5.71 13.83 -1.05
CA GLY A 20 5.81 14.45 0.28
C GLY A 20 6.71 13.65 1.20
N PRO A 21 7.27 14.24 2.26
CA PRO A 21 8.08 13.50 3.24
C PRO A 21 7.23 12.47 4.00
N VAL A 22 7.79 11.30 4.27
CA VAL A 22 7.21 10.37 5.27
C VAL A 22 7.73 10.79 6.65
N PRO A 23 6.86 11.06 7.64
CA PRO A 23 7.27 11.35 9.01
C PRO A 23 8.20 10.28 9.60
N ASN A 24 9.09 10.67 10.53
CA ASN A 24 10.11 9.74 11.05
C ASN A 24 9.52 8.50 11.73
N GLY A 25 8.42 8.65 12.49
CA GLY A 25 7.73 7.53 13.14
C GLY A 25 7.20 6.52 12.13
N ASP A 26 6.47 7.00 11.12
CA ASP A 26 5.96 6.18 10.01
C ASP A 26 7.09 5.49 9.23
N ALA A 27 8.18 6.22 8.97
CA ALA A 27 9.35 5.69 8.27
C ALA A 27 10.07 4.60 9.09
N ASP A 28 10.22 4.77 10.40
CA ASP A 28 10.82 3.78 11.28
C ASP A 28 9.95 2.54 11.43
N TYR A 29 8.63 2.72 11.51
CA TYR A 29 7.66 1.63 11.48
C TYR A 29 7.75 0.85 10.17
N LEU A 30 7.75 1.54 9.02
CA LEU A 30 7.90 0.91 7.72
C LEU A 30 9.23 0.14 7.64
N ARG A 31 10.36 0.71 8.07
CA ARG A 31 11.65 -0.01 8.11
C ARG A 31 11.59 -1.28 8.96
N LEU A 32 10.84 -1.29 10.06
CA LEU A 32 10.65 -2.48 10.88
C LEU A 32 9.81 -3.53 10.13
N ALA A 33 8.71 -3.11 9.49
CA ALA A 33 7.87 -3.97 8.66
C ALA A 33 8.68 -4.65 7.54
N LEU A 34 9.51 -3.87 6.84
CA LEU A 34 10.28 -4.31 5.67
C LEU A 34 11.24 -5.47 5.96
N LYS A 35 11.65 -5.67 7.23
CA LYS A 35 12.47 -6.83 7.64
C LYS A 35 11.74 -8.17 7.55
N ASN A 36 10.41 -8.14 7.44
CA ASN A 36 9.55 -9.33 7.39
C ASN A 36 9.01 -9.61 5.98
N LEU A 37 9.49 -8.88 4.97
CA LEU A 37 9.12 -9.10 3.59
C LEU A 37 9.49 -10.52 3.14
N THR A 38 8.52 -11.20 2.53
CA THR A 38 8.70 -12.51 1.91
C THR A 38 8.53 -12.41 0.40
N PRO A 39 9.17 -13.27 -0.41
CA PRO A 39 8.97 -13.26 -1.86
C PRO A 39 7.50 -13.40 -2.27
N LEU A 40 7.09 -12.62 -3.27
CA LEU A 40 5.79 -12.73 -3.92
C LEU A 40 6.02 -13.14 -5.38
N SER A 41 5.49 -14.26 -5.83
CA SER A 41 5.58 -14.63 -7.25
C SER A 41 4.55 -13.88 -8.09
N ASP A 42 4.82 -13.72 -9.38
CA ASP A 42 3.86 -13.16 -10.34
C ASP A 42 2.50 -13.87 -10.29
N GLU A 43 2.50 -15.20 -10.16
CA GLU A 43 1.28 -16.00 -10.04
C GLU A 43 0.48 -15.64 -8.78
N HIS A 44 1.14 -15.49 -7.63
CA HIS A 44 0.46 -15.06 -6.41
C HIS A 44 -0.02 -13.61 -6.52
N TYR A 45 0.79 -12.70 -7.09
CA TYR A 45 0.39 -11.31 -7.32
C TYR A 45 -0.88 -11.22 -8.17
N VAL A 46 -0.89 -11.92 -9.32
CA VAL A 46 -2.00 -11.94 -10.28
C VAL A 46 -3.27 -12.58 -9.70
N ASN A 47 -3.15 -13.58 -8.83
CA ASN A 47 -4.30 -14.29 -8.25
C ASN A 47 -4.69 -13.79 -6.84
N GLY A 48 -4.21 -12.61 -6.44
CA GLY A 48 -4.52 -12.00 -5.15
C GLY A 48 -4.38 -10.49 -5.20
N PRO A 49 -3.21 -9.92 -4.84
CA PRO A 49 -3.05 -8.47 -4.70
C PRO A 49 -3.43 -7.61 -5.90
N ALA A 50 -3.26 -8.09 -7.14
CA ALA A 50 -3.60 -7.32 -8.33
C ALA A 50 -5.08 -6.90 -8.38
N ALA A 51 -5.99 -7.66 -7.75
CA ALA A 51 -7.40 -7.31 -7.68
C ALA A 51 -7.68 -6.06 -6.82
N ILE A 52 -6.78 -5.69 -5.91
CA ILE A 52 -6.92 -4.49 -5.08
C ILE A 52 -6.84 -3.22 -5.95
N LEU A 53 -6.16 -3.25 -7.09
CA LEU A 53 -6.13 -2.12 -8.03
C LEU A 53 -7.53 -1.75 -8.57
N ARG A 54 -8.52 -2.63 -8.39
CA ARG A 54 -9.94 -2.41 -8.76
C ARG A 54 -10.81 -1.92 -7.60
N THR A 55 -10.22 -1.66 -6.44
CA THR A 55 -10.90 -1.09 -5.26
C THR A 55 -10.46 0.36 -5.05
N MET A 56 -11.00 1.01 -4.02
CA MET A 56 -10.57 2.35 -3.60
C MET A 56 -9.20 2.35 -2.91
N ALA A 57 -8.63 1.18 -2.59
CA ALA A 57 -7.32 1.04 -1.93
C ALA A 57 -6.16 0.91 -2.95
N ASN A 58 -6.35 1.45 -4.15
CA ASN A 58 -5.43 1.34 -5.30
C ASN A 58 -4.30 2.39 -5.30
N HIS A 59 -4.35 3.34 -4.37
CA HIS A 59 -3.36 4.40 -4.20
C HIS A 59 -2.92 4.44 -2.74
N SER A 60 -1.60 4.40 -2.50
CA SER A 60 -0.91 4.67 -1.22
C SER A 60 0.52 4.14 -1.34
N TYR A 61 1.41 4.95 -1.93
CA TYR A 61 2.77 4.49 -2.20
C TYR A 61 3.81 5.25 -1.40
N VAL A 62 4.87 4.55 -1.01
CA VAL A 62 6.10 5.13 -0.46
C VAL A 62 7.27 4.72 -1.34
N LEU A 63 8.03 5.69 -1.84
CA LEU A 63 9.27 5.46 -2.57
C LEU A 63 10.49 5.62 -1.63
N ASP A 64 11.37 4.62 -1.59
CA ASP A 64 12.64 4.68 -0.89
C ASP A 64 13.81 4.26 -1.78
N GLY A 65 14.66 5.21 -2.15
CA GLY A 65 15.63 4.98 -3.23
C GLY A 65 14.88 4.56 -4.51
N SER A 66 15.17 3.38 -5.03
CA SER A 66 14.49 2.82 -6.21
C SER A 66 13.40 1.79 -5.87
N GLN A 67 13.16 1.52 -4.59
CA GLN A 67 12.17 0.55 -4.15
C GLN A 67 10.85 1.26 -3.88
N LEU A 68 9.77 0.76 -4.49
CA LEU A 68 8.41 1.23 -4.24
C LEU A 68 7.69 0.29 -3.28
N TYR A 69 6.99 0.86 -2.31
CA TYR A 69 6.13 0.13 -1.38
C TYR A 69 4.69 0.59 -1.58
N TRP A 70 3.79 -0.34 -1.85
CA TRP A 70 2.35 -0.10 -1.83
C TRP A 70 1.81 -0.52 -0.48
N CYS A 71 1.31 0.45 0.28
CA CYS A 71 0.73 0.27 1.61
C CYS A 71 -0.78 0.23 1.47
N ILE A 72 -1.43 -0.84 1.93
CA ILE A 72 -2.82 -1.13 1.59
C ILE A 72 -3.58 -1.42 2.87
N GLU A 73 -4.69 -0.72 3.10
CA GLU A 73 -5.67 -1.13 4.10
C GLU A 73 -6.25 -2.48 3.68
N TRP A 74 -5.91 -3.52 4.45
CA TRP A 74 -6.38 -4.87 4.17
C TRP A 74 -6.37 -5.70 5.44
N GLU A 75 -7.38 -6.55 5.64
CA GLU A 75 -7.41 -7.47 6.78
C GLU A 75 -6.16 -8.37 6.76
N PRO A 76 -5.32 -8.40 7.82
CA PRO A 76 -5.63 -8.07 9.24
C PRO A 76 -5.17 -6.68 9.75
N GLY A 77 -4.77 -5.78 8.88
CA GLY A 77 -4.40 -4.40 9.22
C GLY A 77 -3.77 -3.68 8.03
N LEU A 78 -2.51 -4.01 7.75
CA LEU A 78 -1.73 -3.39 6.68
C LEU A 78 -1.05 -4.46 5.82
N LEU A 79 -1.35 -4.44 4.52
CA LEU A 79 -0.61 -5.19 3.52
C LEU A 79 0.42 -4.27 2.85
N ILE A 80 1.69 -4.70 2.82
CA ILE A 80 2.76 -3.98 2.13
C ILE A 80 3.25 -4.84 0.97
N ILE A 81 3.31 -4.27 -0.22
CA ILE A 81 3.90 -4.90 -1.41
C ILE A 81 5.08 -4.06 -1.88
N SER A 82 6.25 -4.67 -1.87
CA SER A 82 7.51 -4.12 -2.37
C SER A 82 7.65 -4.44 -3.85
N MET A 83 7.89 -3.43 -4.69
CA MET A 83 8.12 -3.55 -6.13
C MET A 83 9.46 -2.94 -6.49
N ALA A 84 10.37 -3.77 -7.01
CA ALA A 84 11.72 -3.35 -7.38
C ALA A 84 11.84 -3.13 -8.90
N PRO A 85 12.79 -2.29 -9.37
CA PRO A 85 12.97 -2.02 -10.81
C PRO A 85 13.38 -3.23 -11.64
N ASP A 86 13.92 -4.28 -11.02
CA ASP A 86 14.28 -5.55 -11.66
C ASP A 86 13.10 -6.54 -11.73
N GLY A 87 11.92 -6.12 -11.26
CA GLY A 87 10.70 -6.94 -11.23
C GLY A 87 10.56 -7.80 -9.97
N GLU A 88 11.50 -7.74 -9.02
CA GLU A 88 11.35 -8.47 -7.77
C GLU A 88 10.13 -7.93 -6.97
N LEU A 89 9.21 -8.84 -6.64
CA LEU A 89 8.08 -8.57 -5.77
C LEU A 89 8.28 -9.25 -4.41
N LYS A 90 8.01 -8.50 -3.35
CA LYS A 90 7.93 -9.03 -1.99
C LYS A 90 6.70 -8.48 -1.29
N TRP A 91 6.26 -9.15 -0.24
CA TRP A 91 5.12 -8.70 0.52
C TRP A 91 5.16 -9.11 1.97
N VAL A 92 4.36 -8.43 2.78
CA VAL A 92 4.07 -8.79 4.17
C VAL A 92 2.66 -8.32 4.52
N ALA A 93 1.92 -9.15 5.25
CA ALA A 93 0.68 -8.76 5.92
C ALA A 93 0.97 -8.52 7.40
N LEU A 94 0.61 -7.34 7.88
CA LEU A 94 0.78 -6.93 9.27
C LEU A 94 -0.57 -6.87 9.96
N ARG A 95 -0.59 -7.38 11.17
CA ARG A 95 -1.70 -7.22 12.07
C ARG A 95 -1.72 -5.79 12.60
N SER A 96 -2.88 -5.13 12.56
CA SER A 96 -2.99 -3.79 13.14
C SER A 96 -2.70 -3.84 14.66
N PRO A 97 -1.92 -2.90 15.20
CA PRO A 97 -1.82 -2.73 16.64
C PRO A 97 -3.18 -2.37 17.23
N VAL A 98 -3.98 -1.54 16.53
CA VAL A 98 -5.35 -1.19 16.95
C VAL A 98 -6.29 -2.39 16.73
N PRO A 99 -6.96 -2.91 17.77
CA PRO A 99 -7.67 -4.20 17.73
C PRO A 99 -8.83 -4.31 16.75
N ASP A 100 -9.48 -3.21 16.40
CA ASP A 100 -10.68 -3.18 15.54
C ASP A 100 -10.45 -2.40 14.23
N PHE A 101 -9.19 -2.07 13.92
CA PHE A 101 -8.81 -1.38 12.69
C PHE A 101 -9.34 -2.10 11.45
N GLY A 102 -9.94 -1.34 10.53
CA GLY A 102 -10.57 -1.88 9.33
C GLY A 102 -11.84 -2.72 9.62
N GLY A 103 -12.43 -2.59 10.81
CA GLY A 103 -13.65 -3.29 11.22
C GLY A 103 -13.46 -4.78 11.54
N ARG A 104 -12.21 -5.21 11.77
CA ARG A 104 -11.88 -6.60 12.15
C ARG A 104 -12.38 -6.94 13.55
N GLU A 105 -12.65 -8.21 13.80
CA GLU A 105 -12.92 -8.68 15.17
C GLU A 105 -11.60 -8.73 15.96
N PRO A 106 -11.52 -8.07 17.14
CA PRO A 106 -10.37 -8.19 18.03
C PRO A 106 -10.13 -9.63 18.47
N LEU A 107 -8.88 -10.09 18.45
CA LEU A 107 -8.47 -11.33 19.10
C LEU A 107 -8.03 -11.05 20.54
N PRO A 108 -8.06 -12.06 21.44
CA PRO A 108 -7.64 -11.88 22.83
C PRO A 108 -6.22 -11.33 23.01
N GLU A 109 -5.32 -11.60 22.05
CA GLU A 109 -3.95 -11.10 22.06
C GLU A 109 -3.81 -9.64 21.66
N ASP A 110 -4.83 -9.02 21.08
CA ASP A 110 -4.81 -7.60 20.68
C ASP A 110 -4.81 -6.64 21.89
N GLY A 111 -5.22 -7.10 23.07
CA GLY A 111 -5.37 -6.23 24.24
C GLY A 111 -6.67 -5.43 24.21
N ASP A 112 -6.77 -4.44 25.08
CA ASP A 112 -7.95 -3.57 25.18
C ASP A 112 -7.86 -2.45 24.12
N PRO A 113 -8.88 -2.27 23.26
CA PRO A 113 -8.92 -1.13 22.34
C PRO A 113 -8.75 0.22 23.02
N ASP A 114 -9.24 0.37 24.26
CA ASP A 114 -9.17 1.62 25.03
C ASP A 114 -7.74 1.98 25.47
N ASP A 115 -6.79 1.04 25.39
CA ASP A 115 -5.37 1.25 25.71
C ASP A 115 -4.57 1.84 24.54
N TYR A 116 -5.15 1.95 23.34
CA TYR A 116 -4.47 2.46 22.16
C TYR A 116 -4.66 3.97 22.03
N ASP A 117 -3.56 4.71 21.96
CA ASP A 117 -3.57 6.15 21.67
C ASP A 117 -3.79 6.35 20.17
N ASP A 118 -4.95 6.90 19.81
CA ASP A 118 -5.33 7.26 18.44
C ASP A 118 -4.33 8.24 17.77
N GLY A 119 -3.50 8.93 18.55
CA GLY A 119 -2.56 9.93 18.06
C GLY A 119 -1.31 9.40 17.35
N ASP A 120 -0.96 8.12 17.50
CA ASP A 120 0.22 7.51 16.86
C ASP A 120 -0.14 6.17 16.21
N ASN A 121 -0.72 6.22 15.00
CA ASN A 121 -1.01 5.04 14.19
C ASN A 121 -0.24 5.05 12.87
N PRO A 122 1.01 4.57 12.85
CA PRO A 122 1.82 4.50 11.64
C PRO A 122 1.19 3.71 10.50
N GLN A 123 0.39 2.66 10.79
CA GLN A 123 -0.30 1.91 9.72
C GLN A 123 -1.34 2.79 9.04
N TYR A 124 -2.14 3.51 9.82
CA TYR A 124 -3.11 4.47 9.31
C TYR A 124 -2.42 5.54 8.48
N ASN A 125 -1.40 6.20 9.01
CA ASN A 125 -0.69 7.29 8.32
C ASN A 125 -0.10 6.84 6.98
N LEU A 126 0.53 5.65 6.94
CA LEU A 126 1.12 5.11 5.70
C LEU A 126 0.10 4.88 4.58
N ILE A 127 -1.17 4.71 4.92
CA ILE A 127 -2.28 4.51 3.98
C ILE A 127 -3.00 5.85 3.73
N PHE A 128 -3.52 6.48 4.77
CA PHE A 128 -4.49 7.55 4.63
C PHE A 128 -3.86 8.91 4.39
N THR A 129 -2.65 9.20 4.91
CA THR A 129 -1.98 10.47 4.61
C THR A 129 -1.79 10.71 3.10
N PRO A 130 -1.22 9.77 2.31
CA PRO A 130 -1.14 9.96 0.86
C PRO A 130 -2.52 9.88 0.18
N LEU A 131 -3.45 9.08 0.68
CA LEU A 131 -4.79 8.96 0.10
C LEU A 131 -5.57 10.29 0.22
N ASP A 132 -5.57 10.89 1.41
CA ASP A 132 -6.27 12.13 1.70
C ASP A 132 -5.65 13.29 0.90
N ALA A 133 -4.31 13.39 0.90
CA ALA A 133 -3.59 14.35 0.07
C ALA A 133 -3.87 14.17 -1.44
N GLN A 134 -4.17 12.96 -1.91
CA GLN A 134 -4.53 12.78 -3.32
C GLN A 134 -5.82 13.52 -3.69
N TYR A 135 -6.77 13.63 -2.77
CA TYR A 135 -8.10 14.20 -3.03
C TYR A 135 -8.33 15.58 -2.40
N ASP A 136 -7.57 15.96 -1.36
CA ASP A 136 -7.73 17.20 -0.63
C ASP A 136 -6.50 18.11 -0.78
N ALA A 137 -6.73 19.37 -1.17
CA ALA A 137 -5.68 20.35 -1.37
C ALA A 137 -5.05 20.81 -0.05
N ASP A 138 -5.84 20.91 1.01
CA ASP A 138 -5.36 21.35 2.32
C ASP A 138 -4.44 20.27 2.92
N GLU A 139 -4.77 18.99 2.71
CA GLU A 139 -3.91 17.87 3.12
C GLU A 139 -2.62 17.76 2.27
N ARG A 140 -2.66 18.15 0.99
CA ARG A 140 -1.42 18.29 0.21
C ARG A 140 -0.53 19.37 0.75
N GLU A 141 -1.09 20.53 1.07
CA GLU A 141 -0.34 21.67 1.58
C GLU A 141 0.24 21.34 2.97
N SER A 142 -0.58 20.80 3.87
CA SER A 142 -0.18 20.39 5.23
C SER A 142 0.93 19.32 5.18
N GLY A 143 0.77 18.33 4.29
CA GLY A 143 1.73 17.24 4.07
C GLY A 143 2.96 17.63 3.26
N SER A 144 3.10 18.91 2.86
CA SER A 144 4.23 19.40 2.05
C SER A 144 4.44 18.62 0.75
N PHE A 145 3.35 18.21 0.09
CA PHE A 145 3.39 17.53 -1.20
C PHE A 145 3.72 18.51 -2.32
N VAL A 146 4.76 18.22 -3.08
CA VAL A 146 5.23 19.05 -4.21
C VAL A 146 5.33 18.21 -5.49
N PRO A 147 5.28 18.82 -6.68
CA PRO A 147 5.49 18.11 -7.94
C PRO A 147 6.79 17.29 -7.92
N ALA A 148 6.70 16.04 -8.33
CA ALA A 148 7.84 15.13 -8.33
C ALA A 148 8.83 15.49 -9.44
N THR A 149 10.12 15.48 -9.11
CA THR A 149 11.20 15.66 -10.10
C THR A 149 11.23 14.55 -11.14
N GLU A 150 11.80 14.79 -12.32
CA GLU A 150 11.95 13.78 -13.38
C GLU A 150 12.66 12.50 -12.89
N ASP A 151 13.73 12.63 -12.09
CA ASP A 151 14.42 11.48 -11.48
C ASP A 151 13.48 10.63 -10.61
N PHE A 152 12.65 11.29 -9.79
CA PHE A 152 11.67 10.61 -8.94
C PHE A 152 10.63 9.85 -9.78
N GLN A 153 10.09 10.52 -10.81
CA GLN A 153 9.12 9.91 -11.72
C GLN A 153 9.71 8.68 -12.42
N ASN A 154 10.97 8.77 -12.88
CA ASN A 154 11.69 7.66 -13.51
C ASN A 154 11.85 6.47 -12.56
N ARG A 155 12.25 6.70 -11.30
CA ARG A 155 12.37 5.64 -10.29
C ARG A 155 11.02 4.99 -9.97
N PHE A 156 9.98 5.79 -9.80
CA PHE A 156 8.62 5.31 -9.56
C PHE A 156 8.11 4.44 -10.71
N HIS A 157 8.25 4.93 -11.95
CA HIS A 157 7.82 4.19 -13.13
C HIS A 157 8.63 2.93 -13.38
N ALA A 158 9.95 2.96 -13.14
CA ALA A 158 10.79 1.77 -13.25
C ALA A 158 10.35 0.68 -12.26
N ALA A 159 10.06 1.05 -11.00
CA ALA A 159 9.56 0.11 -10.00
C ALA A 159 8.17 -0.47 -10.33
N LEU A 160 7.30 0.30 -11.00
CA LEU A 160 5.97 -0.16 -11.41
C LEU A 160 5.93 -0.94 -12.73
N ALA A 161 7.02 -0.93 -13.52
CA ALA A 161 6.99 -1.43 -14.89
C ALA A 161 6.52 -2.89 -14.99
N HIS A 162 7.03 -3.75 -14.09
CA HIS A 162 6.68 -5.18 -14.05
C HIS A 162 5.19 -5.40 -13.75
N VAL A 163 4.67 -4.80 -12.67
CA VAL A 163 3.27 -4.98 -12.26
C VAL A 163 2.28 -4.39 -13.27
N LYS A 164 2.66 -3.30 -13.97
CA LYS A 164 1.86 -2.77 -15.09
C LYS A 164 1.72 -3.79 -16.22
N SER A 165 2.81 -4.46 -16.60
CA SER A 165 2.78 -5.53 -17.60
C SER A 165 1.90 -6.72 -17.17
N LEU A 166 1.92 -7.08 -15.89
CA LEU A 166 1.02 -8.10 -15.34
C LEU A 166 -0.45 -7.65 -15.40
N GLY A 167 -0.73 -6.37 -15.13
CA GLY A 167 -2.06 -5.77 -15.22
C GLY A 167 -2.67 -5.86 -16.62
N GLU A 168 -1.91 -5.55 -17.67
CA GLU A 168 -2.35 -5.68 -19.07
C GLU A 168 -2.73 -7.14 -19.41
N THR A 169 -1.99 -8.10 -18.85
CA THR A 169 -2.28 -9.53 -19.03
C THR A 169 -3.57 -9.95 -18.33
N ILE A 170 -3.83 -9.42 -17.14
CA ILE A 170 -5.08 -9.67 -16.38
C ILE A 170 -6.29 -9.15 -17.16
N GLU A 171 -6.21 -7.92 -17.67
CA GLU A 171 -7.30 -7.30 -18.42
C GLU A 171 -7.71 -8.12 -19.63
N GLN A 172 -6.73 -8.65 -20.36
CA GLN A 172 -6.98 -9.50 -21.52
C GLN A 172 -7.60 -10.85 -21.13
N ARG A 173 -7.12 -11.47 -20.03
CA ARG A 173 -7.56 -12.80 -19.60
C ARG A 173 -8.95 -12.79 -18.97
N HIS A 174 -9.27 -11.75 -18.21
CA HIS A 174 -10.49 -11.66 -17.41
C HIS A 174 -11.50 -10.64 -17.92
N ALA A 175 -11.38 -10.22 -19.18
CA ALA A 175 -12.27 -9.24 -19.81
C ALA A 175 -13.77 -9.58 -19.68
N THR A 176 -14.11 -10.87 -19.61
CA THR A 176 -15.50 -11.36 -19.56
C THR A 176 -15.95 -11.88 -18.20
N ASP A 177 -15.04 -12.04 -17.23
CA ASP A 177 -15.33 -12.62 -15.91
C ASP A 177 -14.65 -11.86 -14.74
N LEU A 178 -14.35 -10.58 -14.95
CA LEU A 178 -13.61 -9.73 -14.02
C LEU A 178 -14.13 -9.78 -12.58
N GLU A 179 -15.44 -9.69 -12.36
CA GLU A 179 -16.02 -9.73 -11.01
C GLU A 179 -15.75 -11.06 -10.30
N ALA A 180 -15.85 -12.18 -11.02
CA ALA A 180 -15.58 -13.51 -10.46
C ALA A 180 -14.10 -13.66 -10.11
N TRP A 181 -13.21 -13.16 -10.97
CA TRP A 181 -11.77 -13.14 -10.70
C TRP A 181 -11.43 -12.26 -9.49
N ILE A 182 -12.02 -11.07 -9.36
CA ILE A 182 -11.85 -10.20 -8.18
C ILE A 182 -12.25 -10.95 -6.92
N GLY A 183 -13.43 -11.59 -6.90
CA GLY A 183 -13.90 -12.34 -5.73
C GLY A 183 -12.95 -13.47 -5.31
N ILE A 184 -12.41 -14.22 -6.28
CA ILE A 184 -11.42 -15.28 -6.02
C ILE A 184 -10.13 -14.67 -5.44
N CYS A 185 -9.64 -13.59 -6.03
CA CYS A 185 -8.42 -12.93 -5.58
C CYS A 185 -8.54 -12.37 -4.16
N GLN A 186 -9.66 -11.73 -3.83
CA GLN A 186 -9.90 -11.21 -2.49
C GLN A 186 -9.96 -12.34 -1.44
N LYS A 187 -10.57 -13.48 -1.79
CA LYS A 187 -10.58 -14.67 -0.93
C LYS A 187 -9.17 -15.22 -0.74
N ASN A 188 -8.43 -15.43 -1.83
CA ASN A 188 -7.05 -15.92 -1.77
C ASN A 188 -6.17 -15.01 -0.91
N LEU A 189 -6.28 -13.70 -1.10
CA LEU A 189 -5.50 -12.73 -0.36
C LEU A 189 -5.81 -12.77 1.14
N ARG A 190 -7.09 -12.85 1.52
CA ARG A 190 -7.50 -13.06 2.91
C ARG A 190 -6.89 -14.33 3.49
N ASP A 191 -7.00 -15.45 2.77
CA ASP A 191 -6.46 -16.74 3.19
C ASP A 191 -4.92 -16.69 3.37
N TRP A 192 -4.20 -15.97 2.50
CA TRP A 192 -2.75 -15.83 2.57
C TRP A 192 -2.28 -14.85 3.64
N CYS A 193 -2.98 -13.74 3.85
CA CYS A 193 -2.65 -12.78 4.90
C CYS A 193 -2.82 -13.40 6.30
N GLY A 194 -3.83 -14.26 6.47
CA GLY A 194 -4.15 -14.89 7.74
C GLY A 194 -4.30 -13.86 8.86
N GLU A 195 -3.73 -14.15 10.03
CA GLU A 195 -3.75 -13.25 11.19
C GLU A 195 -2.74 -12.10 11.11
N GLY A 196 -1.80 -12.16 10.15
CA GLY A 196 -0.75 -11.17 9.94
C GLY A 196 0.33 -11.19 11.03
N ILE A 197 1.46 -10.56 10.72
CA ILE A 197 2.57 -10.43 11.66
C ILE A 197 2.33 -9.22 12.56
N ARG A 198 2.42 -9.42 13.87
CA ARG A 198 2.47 -8.31 14.81
C ARG A 198 3.90 -7.82 15.00
N LEU A 199 4.13 -6.55 14.67
CA LEU A 199 5.40 -5.92 14.99
C LEU A 199 5.43 -5.59 16.48
N LYS A 200 6.43 -6.11 17.20
CA LYS A 200 6.67 -5.70 18.58
C LYS A 200 7.45 -4.40 18.54
N SER A 201 6.82 -3.30 18.95
CA SER A 201 7.54 -2.08 19.32
C SER A 201 8.47 -2.46 20.47
N GLY A 202 9.78 -2.41 20.25
CA GLY A 202 10.74 -2.61 21.33
C GLY A 202 10.59 -1.48 22.33
N ILE A 203 10.14 -1.80 23.54
CA ILE A 203 10.32 -0.96 24.73
C ILE A 203 11.70 -1.26 25.30
#